data_AF-A0A285NI81-F1
#
_entry.id   AF-A0A285NI81-F1
#
_cell.length_a   1.000
_cell.length_b   1.000
_cell.length_c   1.000
_cell.angle_alpha   90.00
_cell.angle_beta   90.00
_cell.angle_gamma   90.00
#
_symmetry.space_group_name_H-M   'P 1'
#
loop_
_entity.id
_entity.type
_entity.pdbx_description
1 polymer ?
#
loop_
_entity_poly.entity_id
_entity_poly.type
_entity_poly.pdbx_seq_one_letter_code
_entity_poly.pdbx_strand_id
1 'polypeptide(L)' 'MLKLTAIFYIIIAPTLAGIFALVPLTMAGTLDFDYKQFLAFVIGGAVLALPVSWFVAGKINNMMAKTKGPHAAA' A
#
# COMPACT_ATOMS: atom_id res chain seq x y z
N MET A 1 -6.05 -1.25 -15.62
CA MET A 1 -5.48 -0.66 -14.38
C MET A 1 -5.99 -1.33 -13.12
N LEU A 2 -7.31 -1.52 -12.91
CA LEU A 2 -7.86 -2.09 -11.66
C LEU A 2 -7.25 -3.44 -11.24
N LYS A 3 -6.96 -4.35 -12.18
CA LYS A 3 -6.25 -5.62 -11.88
C LYS A 3 -4.81 -5.39 -11.37
N LEU A 4 -4.07 -4.47 -12.00
CA LEU A 4 -2.70 -4.14 -11.61
C LEU A 4 -2.69 -3.46 -10.22
N THR A 5 -3.60 -2.51 -10.02
CA THR A 5 -3.85 -1.87 -8.72
C THR A 5 -4.18 -2.90 -7.65
N ALA A 6 -5.07 -3.87 -7.90
CA ALA A 6 -5.45 -4.89 -6.93
C ALA A 6 -4.25 -5.77 -6.53
N ILE A 7 -3.41 -6.17 -7.49
CA ILE A 7 -2.18 -6.93 -7.22
C ILE A 7 -1.24 -6.11 -6.32
N PHE A 8 -1.01 -4.84 -6.65
CA PHE A 8 -0.17 -3.98 -5.81
C PHE A 8 -0.79 -3.70 -4.45
N TYR A 9 -2.11 -3.57 -4.36
CA TYR A 9 -2.81 -3.34 -3.11
C TYR A 9 -2.65 -4.51 -2.13
N ILE A 10 -2.69 -5.77 -2.60
CA ILE A 10 -2.49 -6.95 -1.76
C ILE A 10 -1.12 -6.92 -1.03
N ILE A 11 -0.12 -6.29 -1.63
CA ILE A 11 1.23 -6.17 -1.05
C ILE A 11 1.37 -4.88 -0.23
N ILE A 12 0.89 -3.75 -0.76
CA ILE A 12 1.02 -2.42 -0.17
C ILE A 12 0.14 -2.26 1.08
N ALA A 13 -1.05 -2.86 1.09
CA ALA A 13 -1.96 -2.78 2.22
C ALA A 13 -1.39 -3.38 3.52
N PRO A 14 -0.93 -4.65 3.57
CA PRO A 14 -0.37 -5.21 4.80
C PRO A 14 0.97 -4.57 5.18
N THR A 15 1.78 -4.10 4.22
CA THR A 15 3.03 -3.40 4.52
C THR A 15 2.79 -2.03 5.16
N LEU A 16 1.89 -1.21 4.60
CA LEU A 16 1.54 0.06 5.22
C LEU A 16 0.82 -0.15 6.55
N ALA A 17 -0.15 -1.07 6.61
CA ALA A 17 -0.82 -1.41 7.86
C ALA A 17 0.19 -1.81 8.95
N GLY A 18 1.18 -2.64 8.62
CA GLY A 18 2.26 -3.02 9.54
C GLY A 18 3.14 -1.85 9.97
N ILE A 19 3.54 -0.97 9.05
CA ILE A 19 4.34 0.23 9.39
C ILE A 19 3.56 1.15 10.33
N PHE A 20 2.27 1.38 10.06
CA PHE A 20 1.43 2.20 10.92
C PHE A 20 1.15 1.54 12.27
N ALA A 21 1.05 0.21 12.32
CA ALA A 21 0.92 -0.56 13.56
C ALA A 21 2.11 -0.37 14.51
N LEU A 22 3.31 -0.10 13.98
CA LEU A 22 4.51 0.14 14.78
C LEU A 22 4.50 1.52 15.47
N VAL A 23 3.72 2.49 14.98
CA VAL A 23 3.67 3.84 15.58
C VAL A 23 3.17 3.82 17.03
N PRO A 24 1.99 3.25 17.35
CA PRO A 24 1.54 3.17 18.74
C PRO A 24 2.45 2.27 19.59
N LEU A 25 3.04 1.22 19.01
CA LEU A 25 3.97 0.34 19.73
C LEU A 25 5.28 1.03 20.11
N THR A 26 5.77 1.95 19.28
CA THR A 26 6.99 2.72 19.55
C THR A 26 6.76 3.90 20.49
N MET A 27 5.56 4.50 20.49
CA MET A 27 5.25 5.69 21.30
C MET A 27 4.70 5.36 22.70
N ALA A 28 3.86 4.32 22.84
CA ALA A 28 3.20 4.02 24.12
C ALA A 28 4.04 3.14 25.04
N GLY A 29 5.07 2.45 24.52
CA GLY A 29 5.79 1.42 25.26
C GLY A 29 4.91 0.18 25.50
N THR A 30 5.52 -0.99 25.59
CA THR A 30 4.84 -2.31 25.56
C THR A 30 3.85 -2.56 26.72
N LEU A 31 3.83 -1.72 27.75
CA LEU A 31 3.08 -1.94 28.99
C LEU A 31 1.74 -1.21 29.06
N ASP A 32 1.52 -0.17 28.24
CA ASP A 32 0.26 0.61 28.20
C ASP A 32 -0.40 0.53 26.82
N PHE A 33 -0.55 -0.71 26.35
CA PHE A 33 -1.03 -1.00 25.00
C PHE A 33 -2.55 -0.81 24.88
N ASP A 34 -2.97 0.31 24.31
CA ASP A 34 -4.36 0.51 23.89
C ASP A 34 -4.64 -0.15 22.53
N TYR A 35 -5.34 -1.29 22.57
CA TYR A 35 -5.75 -2.03 21.39
C TYR A 35 -6.59 -1.20 20.42
N LYS A 36 -7.35 -0.21 20.91
CA LYS A 36 -8.19 0.65 20.07
C LYS A 36 -7.34 1.60 19.25
N GLN A 37 -6.31 2.17 19.87
CA GLN A 37 -5.37 3.04 19.17
C GLN A 37 -4.59 2.24 18.13
N PHE A 38 -4.09 1.05 18.49
CA PHE A 38 -3.44 0.15 17.54
C PHE A 38 -4.31 -0.16 16.32
N LEU A 39 -5.56 -0.56 16.55
CA LEU A 39 -6.49 -0.89 15.47
C LEU A 39 -6.80 0.34 14.59
N ALA A 40 -6.93 1.53 15.17
CA ALA A 40 -7.14 2.76 14.42
C ALA A 40 -5.96 3.07 13.48
N PHE A 41 -4.71 2.90 13.93
CA PHE A 41 -3.52 3.09 13.09
C PHE A 41 -3.41 2.04 11.97
N VAL A 42 -3.70 0.77 12.27
CA VAL A 42 -3.72 -0.32 11.27
C VAL A 42 -4.74 -0.04 10.17
N ILE A 43 -5.97 0.32 10.56
CA ILE A 43 -7.04 0.66 9.60
C ILE A 43 -6.65 1.91 8.81
N GLY A 44 -6.08 2.93 9.47
CA GLY A 44 -5.55 4.12 8.81
C GLY A 44 -4.51 3.78 7.73
N GLY A 45 -3.56 2.90 8.04
CA GLY A 45 -2.55 2.43 7.09
C GLY A 45 -3.15 1.66 5.90
N ALA A 46 -4.16 0.83 6.15
CA ALA A 46 -4.88 0.12 5.09
C ALA A 46 -5.69 1.08 4.19
N VAL A 47 -6.34 2.08 4.76
CA VAL A 47 -7.07 3.11 3.99
C VAL A 47 -6.10 3.94 3.15
N LEU A 48 -4.96 4.33 3.70
CA LEU A 48 -3.91 5.05 2.96
C LEU A 48 -3.27 4.21 1.85
N ALA A 49 -3.32 2.88 1.95
CA ALA A 49 -2.84 2.00 0.90
C ALA A 49 -3.66 2.09 -0.41
N LEU A 50 -4.93 2.51 -0.34
CA LEU A 50 -5.78 2.69 -1.52
C LEU A 50 -5.20 3.73 -2.50
N PRO A 51 -4.99 5.01 -2.12
CA PRO A 51 -4.40 6.00 -3.02
C PRO A 51 -2.96 5.66 -3.41
N VAL A 52 -2.17 5.07 -2.52
CA VAL A 52 -0.78 4.67 -2.81
C VAL A 52 -0.74 3.59 -3.89
N SER A 53 -1.59 2.56 -3.79
CA SER A 53 -1.66 1.49 -4.80
C SER A 53 -2.11 2.00 -6.18
N TRP A 54 -3.02 2.98 -6.23
CA TRP A 54 -3.41 3.66 -7.46
C TRP A 54 -2.24 4.42 -8.09
N PHE A 55 -1.51 5.18 -7.29
CA PHE A 55 -0.36 5.96 -7.76
C PHE A 55 0.75 5.05 -8.31
N VAL A 56 1.07 3.98 -7.59
CA VAL A 56 2.09 3.00 -8.01
C VAL A 56 1.66 2.29 -9.30
N ALA A 57 0.41 1.82 -9.38
CA ALA A 57 -0.10 1.15 -10.58
C ALA A 57 -0.11 2.09 -11.81
N GLY A 58 -0.47 3.36 -11.63
CA GLY A 58 -0.44 4.37 -12.68
C GLY A 58 0.98 4.62 -13.21
N LYS A 59 1.96 4.78 -12.30
CA LYS A 59 3.37 4.96 -12.66
C LYS A 59 3.92 3.77 -13.45
N ILE A 60 3.61 2.55 -13.01
CA ILE A 60 4.06 1.32 -13.66
C ILE A 60 3.40 1.13 -15.02
N ASN A 61 2.10 1.41 -15.14
CA ASN A 61 1.41 1.34 -16.42
C ASN A 61 1.99 2.33 -17.45
N ASN A 62 2.33 3.55 -17.02
CA ASN A 62 2.98 4.54 -17.89
C ASN A 62 4.39 4.12 -18.32
N MET A 63 5.16 3.49 -17.43
CA MET A 63 6.47 2.94 -17.77
C MET A 63 6.34 1.76 -18.77
N MET A 64 5.39 0.85 -18.55
CA MET A 64 5.13 -0.25 -19.50
C MET A 64 4.66 0.24 -20.86
N ALA A 65 3.79 1.26 -20.91
CA ALA A 65 3.33 1.86 -22.16
C ALA A 65 4.49 2.50 -22.94
N LYS A 66 5.48 3.07 -22.23
CA LYS A 66 6.68 3.65 -22.85
C LYS A 66 7.64 2.59 -23.39
N THR A 67 7.70 1.41 -22.78
CA THR A 67 8.56 0.29 -23.20
C THR A 67 7.97 -0.54 -24.34
N LYS A 68 6.65 -0.47 -24.60
CA LYS A 68 6.01 -1.16 -25.73
C LYS A 68 6.30 -0.44 -27.07
N GLY A 69 7.57 -0.43 -27.45
CA GLY A 69 8.03 -0.23 -28.83
C GLY A 69 7.64 -1.40 -29.75
N PRO A 70 7.80 -1.26 -31.07
CA PRO A 70 6.98 -1.85 -32.15
C PRO A 70 7.16 -3.36 -32.43
N HIS A 71 7.02 -4.22 -31.42
CA HIS A 71 7.07 -5.68 -31.61
C HIS A 71 5.75 -6.41 -31.31
N ALA A 72 4.62 -5.67 -31.28
CA ALA A 72 3.27 -6.26 -31.25
C ALA A 72 2.65 -6.36 -32.67
N ALA A 73 3.49 -6.36 -33.71
CA ALA A 73 3.12 -6.62 -35.09
C ALA A 73 4.15 -7.61 -35.68
N ALA A 74 4.06 -8.86 -35.23
CA ALA A 74 4.68 -10.02 -35.88
C ALA A 74 3.80 -11.23 -35.59
#